data_AF-A0A7X6CDE5-F1
#
_entry.id   AF-A0A7X6CDE5-F1
#
_cell.length_a   1.000
_cell.length_b   1.000
_cell.length_c   1.000
_cell.angle_alpha   90.00
_cell.angle_beta   90.00
_cell.angle_gamma   90.00
#
_symmetry.space_group_name_H-M   'P 1'
#
loop_
_entity.id
_entity.type
_entity.pdbx_description
1 polymer ?
#
loop_
_entity_poly.entity_id
_entity_poly.type
_entity_poly.pdbx_seq_one_letter_code
_entity_poly.pdbx_strand_id
1 'polypeptide(L)'
;MSSLTHLAPDSTIGHLPCHHFQVSSTTPGQVVAEKFGQEPDLPGVIITHESQVLGMISSVKFREQMSLPDRVEFYWQRPIRSLLDFMRIPPLSLSENWKIYDAVQACLNRQRDLIYEPIIVVRENHSLGILDVQTLLLAQAQILSQANKIIDKYRTERHKNLAQIQQEQAKVQEYTKLLDSKQRQAEKSNNIPSQEQAALAKQAQEIAQLNQRFVRIARLISSEGRLAFQATFQGANSICNNTERILGVGKAIANDLETVNRTSRTIAEAIEQVRHLAVQVAVVTNQMENQPSGLSQVSLEIARLASKTFELGTQIEQIASRFKLRIHELTEAARGGAHVAKSVTQKIERAERTLLELEELISEKSLNLTPDISEQLDINKTVRSQSLVKEIEQAEVGLSELESIVKKQDSSQYLIQKIQEALKYKQG
;
A
#
# COMPACT_ATOMS: atom_id res chain seq x y z
N MET A 1 -0.79 2.78 35.42
CA MET A 1 -1.31 3.17 34.09
C MET A 1 -0.16 3.55 33.20
N SER A 2 0.34 2.60 32.40
CA SER A 2 1.47 2.83 31.52
C SER A 2 1.04 3.75 30.37
N SER A 3 1.76 4.85 30.21
CA SER A 3 1.57 5.84 29.16
C SER A 3 1.60 5.17 27.79
N LEU A 4 0.44 5.13 27.12
CA LEU A 4 0.33 4.73 25.71
C LEU A 4 1.20 5.66 24.87
N THR A 5 2.26 5.11 24.32
CA THR A 5 3.16 5.71 23.34
C THR A 5 2.37 6.24 22.15
N HIS A 6 2.92 7.23 21.45
CA HIS A 6 2.30 7.90 20.32
C HIS A 6 1.89 6.90 19.20
N LEU A 7 0.61 6.48 19.19
CA LEU A 7 0.08 5.54 18.20
C LEU A 7 -0.10 6.22 16.84
N ALA A 8 0.45 5.62 15.80
CA ALA A 8 0.35 6.07 14.42
C ALA A 8 -0.62 5.18 13.61
N PRO A 9 -1.06 5.59 12.40
CA PRO A 9 -1.99 4.81 11.58
C PRO A 9 -1.51 3.41 11.19
N ASP A 10 -0.20 3.20 11.20
CA ASP A 10 0.49 1.94 10.92
C ASP A 10 0.84 1.15 12.20
N SER A 11 0.47 1.65 13.39
CA SER A 11 0.69 0.95 14.64
C SER A 11 0.00 -0.42 14.67
N THR A 12 0.72 -1.38 15.21
CA THR A 12 0.30 -2.77 15.33
C THR A 12 -0.20 -3.11 16.72
N ILE A 13 -0.92 -4.21 16.87
CA ILE A 13 -1.41 -4.69 18.16
C ILE A 13 -0.28 -5.04 19.14
N GLY A 14 0.94 -5.31 18.64
CA GLY A 14 2.12 -5.54 19.47
C GLY A 14 2.55 -4.33 20.30
N HIS A 15 2.14 -3.11 19.91
CA HIS A 15 2.37 -1.86 20.65
C HIS A 15 1.38 -1.65 21.81
N LEU A 16 0.33 -2.47 21.88
CA LEU A 16 -0.70 -2.35 22.91
C LEU A 16 -0.33 -3.17 24.16
N PRO A 17 -0.72 -2.69 25.36
CA PRO A 17 -0.53 -3.46 26.57
C PRO A 17 -1.32 -4.76 26.49
N CYS A 18 -0.65 -5.88 26.75
CA CYS A 18 -1.24 -7.21 26.80
C CYS A 18 -1.11 -7.77 28.21
N HIS A 19 -2.11 -8.53 28.64
CA HIS A 19 -2.07 -9.30 29.87
C HIS A 19 -1.45 -10.67 29.62
N HIS A 20 -0.74 -11.20 30.61
CA HIS A 20 -0.08 -12.50 30.50
C HIS A 20 -0.63 -13.41 31.59
N PHE A 21 -1.62 -14.22 31.22
CA PHE A 21 -2.16 -15.24 32.11
C PHE A 21 -2.43 -16.53 31.34
N GLN A 22 -1.57 -17.50 31.58
CA GLN A 22 -1.57 -18.80 30.92
C GLN A 22 -1.54 -19.89 31.99
N VAL A 23 -2.35 -20.94 31.77
CA VAL A 23 -2.40 -22.11 32.65
C VAL A 23 -2.36 -23.41 31.85
N SER A 24 -1.96 -24.49 32.50
CA SER A 24 -2.10 -25.83 31.93
C SER A 24 -3.58 -26.23 31.86
N SER A 25 -3.96 -26.99 30.84
CA SER A 25 -5.26 -27.65 30.68
C SER A 25 -5.70 -28.47 31.89
N THR A 26 -4.75 -28.94 32.71
CA THR A 26 -4.99 -29.71 33.94
C THR A 26 -5.23 -28.86 35.18
N THR A 27 -5.05 -27.53 35.09
CA THR A 27 -5.18 -26.61 36.22
C THR A 27 -6.61 -26.61 36.74
N PRO A 28 -6.85 -26.73 38.06
CA PRO A 28 -8.20 -26.67 38.61
C PRO A 28 -8.89 -25.32 38.35
N GLY A 29 -10.20 -25.35 38.09
CA GLY A 29 -11.00 -24.14 37.88
C GLY A 29 -10.93 -23.13 39.02
N GLN A 30 -10.78 -23.60 40.26
CA GLN A 30 -10.58 -22.78 41.46
C GLN A 30 -9.39 -21.81 41.33
N VAL A 31 -8.25 -22.30 40.84
CA VAL A 31 -7.01 -21.48 40.74
C VAL A 31 -7.22 -20.33 39.76
N VAL A 32 -7.96 -20.58 38.67
CA VAL A 32 -8.34 -19.57 37.69
C VAL A 32 -9.32 -18.56 38.30
N ALA A 33 -10.30 -19.03 39.09
CA ALA A 33 -11.26 -18.18 39.79
C ALA A 33 -10.57 -17.23 40.79
N GLU A 34 -9.64 -17.76 41.59
CA GLU A 34 -8.84 -16.99 42.54
C GLU A 34 -8.03 -15.90 41.84
N LYS A 35 -7.40 -16.24 40.69
CA LYS A 35 -6.65 -15.26 39.91
C LYS A 35 -7.53 -14.14 39.36
N PHE A 36 -8.70 -14.46 38.81
CA PHE A 36 -9.68 -13.45 38.37
C PHE A 36 -10.22 -12.59 39.53
N GLY A 37 -10.30 -13.13 40.75
CA GLY A 37 -10.67 -12.37 41.94
C GLY A 37 -9.57 -11.40 42.40
N GLN A 38 -8.30 -11.81 42.26
CA GLN A 38 -7.15 -10.97 42.63
C GLN A 38 -6.85 -9.88 41.60
N GLU A 39 -7.12 -10.14 40.32
CA GLU A 39 -6.87 -9.21 39.20
C GLU A 39 -8.17 -8.97 38.41
N PRO A 40 -9.04 -8.05 38.86
CA PRO A 40 -10.33 -7.78 38.21
C PRO A 40 -10.21 -7.31 36.75
N ASP A 41 -9.12 -6.62 36.42
CA ASP A 41 -8.83 -6.10 35.08
C ASP A 41 -8.33 -7.19 34.10
N LEU A 42 -8.17 -8.43 34.56
CA LEU A 42 -7.68 -9.51 33.73
C LEU A 42 -8.76 -9.94 32.71
N PRO A 43 -8.49 -9.81 31.39
CA PRO A 43 -9.50 -10.01 30.36
C PRO A 43 -9.86 -11.50 30.16
N GLY A 44 -8.96 -12.42 30.50
CA GLY A 44 -9.19 -13.84 30.32
C GLY A 44 -8.00 -14.70 30.75
N VAL A 45 -8.08 -15.99 30.42
CA VAL A 45 -7.01 -16.98 30.65
C VAL A 45 -6.76 -17.78 29.38
N ILE A 46 -5.49 -17.97 29.02
CA ILE A 46 -5.08 -18.84 27.92
C ILE A 46 -4.82 -20.24 28.48
N ILE A 47 -5.40 -21.25 27.83
CA ILE A 47 -5.29 -22.65 28.23
C ILE A 47 -4.37 -23.37 27.27
N THR A 48 -3.35 -24.02 27.83
CA THR A 48 -2.32 -24.71 27.05
C THR A 48 -2.16 -26.17 27.45
N HIS A 49 -1.72 -27.01 26.52
CA HIS A 49 -1.33 -28.38 26.77
C HIS A 49 -0.07 -28.67 25.97
N GLU A 50 1.01 -29.12 26.64
CA GLU A 50 2.30 -29.38 26.00
C GLU A 50 2.78 -28.22 25.10
N SER A 51 2.66 -26.99 25.62
CA SER A 51 3.02 -25.74 24.91
C SER A 51 2.14 -25.37 23.70
N GLN A 52 1.08 -26.12 23.41
CA GLN A 52 0.08 -25.76 22.40
C GLN A 52 -1.11 -25.02 23.01
N VAL A 53 -1.61 -24.00 22.31
CA VAL A 53 -2.82 -23.27 22.70
C VAL A 53 -4.05 -24.10 22.36
N LEU A 54 -4.79 -24.51 23.39
CA LEU A 54 -6.09 -25.18 23.22
C LEU A 54 -7.23 -24.17 23.03
N GLY A 55 -7.12 -23.02 23.69
CA GLY A 55 -8.12 -21.97 23.61
C GLY A 55 -7.96 -20.92 24.70
N MET A 56 -8.98 -20.09 24.85
CA MET A 56 -9.03 -19.03 25.85
C MET A 56 -10.44 -18.96 26.44
N ILE A 57 -10.51 -18.62 27.72
CA ILE A 57 -11.76 -18.31 28.41
C ILE A 57 -11.69 -16.85 28.86
N SER A 58 -12.62 -16.01 28.41
CA SER A 58 -12.71 -14.63 28.89
C SER A 58 -13.19 -14.59 30.34
N SER A 59 -12.80 -13.55 31.07
CA SER A 59 -13.23 -13.38 32.47
C SER A 59 -14.74 -13.18 32.57
N VAL A 60 -15.36 -12.58 31.56
CA VAL A 60 -16.81 -12.44 31.43
C VAL A 60 -17.47 -13.81 31.31
N LYS A 61 -17.05 -14.64 30.34
CA LYS A 61 -17.62 -15.98 30.16
C LYS A 61 -17.37 -16.90 31.33
N PHE A 62 -16.20 -16.81 31.95
CA PHE A 62 -15.92 -17.54 33.19
C PHE A 62 -16.92 -17.17 34.29
N ARG A 63 -17.11 -15.87 34.55
CA ARG A 63 -18.07 -15.39 35.57
C ARG A 63 -19.52 -15.75 35.24
N GLU A 64 -19.93 -15.66 33.97
CA GLU A 64 -21.26 -16.11 33.53
C GLU A 64 -21.48 -17.58 33.92
N GLN A 65 -20.51 -18.46 33.67
CA GLN A 65 -20.60 -19.87 34.03
C GLN A 65 -20.57 -20.09 35.55
N MET A 66 -19.73 -19.36 36.29
CA MET A 66 -19.59 -19.50 37.74
C MET A 66 -20.68 -18.78 38.54
N SER A 67 -21.55 -18.01 37.89
CA SER A 67 -22.71 -17.39 38.55
C SER A 67 -23.87 -18.36 38.79
N LEU A 68 -23.81 -19.56 38.19
CA LEU A 68 -24.82 -20.61 38.32
C LEU A 68 -24.40 -21.62 39.41
N PRO A 69 -25.20 -21.83 40.48
CA PRO A 69 -24.83 -22.66 41.63
C PRO A 69 -24.32 -24.06 41.26
N ASP A 70 -25.04 -24.77 40.38
CA ASP A 70 -24.70 -26.13 39.96
C ASP A 70 -23.37 -26.21 39.19
N ARG A 71 -22.95 -25.12 38.54
CA ARG A 71 -21.73 -25.07 37.73
C ARG A 71 -20.49 -24.84 38.57
N VAL A 72 -20.60 -24.08 39.67
CA VAL A 72 -19.49 -23.86 40.59
C VAL A 72 -19.02 -25.21 41.13
N GLU A 73 -19.91 -25.99 41.74
CA GLU A 73 -19.56 -27.29 42.33
C GLU A 73 -18.98 -28.26 41.29
N PHE A 74 -19.47 -28.20 40.05
CA PHE A 74 -19.02 -29.11 39.00
C PHE A 74 -17.64 -28.77 38.45
N TYR A 75 -17.28 -27.49 38.30
CA TYR A 75 -16.04 -27.08 37.61
C TYR A 75 -14.92 -26.58 38.54
N TRP A 76 -15.19 -26.32 39.82
CA TRP A 76 -14.19 -25.78 40.75
C TRP A 76 -12.98 -26.70 40.93
N GLN A 77 -13.24 -27.99 41.16
CA GLN A 77 -12.22 -29.02 41.39
C GLN A 77 -11.79 -29.75 40.11
N ARG A 78 -12.42 -29.45 38.97
CA ARG A 78 -12.10 -30.11 37.69
C ARG A 78 -11.03 -29.34 36.92
N PRO A 79 -10.29 -30.03 36.02
CA PRO A 79 -9.42 -29.37 35.06
C PRO A 79 -10.18 -28.29 34.27
N ILE A 80 -9.56 -27.11 34.11
CA ILE A 80 -10.13 -25.98 33.37
C ILE A 80 -10.49 -26.35 31.92
N ARG A 81 -9.82 -27.35 31.36
CA ARG A 81 -10.16 -27.94 30.05
C ARG A 81 -11.62 -28.37 29.96
N SER A 82 -12.20 -28.94 31.03
CA SER A 82 -13.61 -29.36 31.02
C SER A 82 -14.57 -28.18 30.78
N LEU A 83 -14.24 -26.99 31.27
CA LEU A 83 -15.02 -25.78 31.03
C LEU A 83 -14.80 -25.25 29.61
N LEU A 84 -13.57 -25.28 29.12
CA LEU A 84 -13.23 -24.90 27.75
C LEU A 84 -14.00 -25.74 26.73
N ASP A 85 -13.98 -27.07 26.89
CA ASP A 85 -14.64 -28.04 26.01
C ASP A 85 -16.18 -27.92 26.04
N PHE A 86 -16.73 -27.42 27.16
CA PHE A 86 -18.15 -27.12 27.30
C PHE A 86 -18.52 -25.85 26.52
N MET A 87 -17.75 -24.76 26.67
CA MET A 87 -18.08 -23.47 26.05
C MET A 87 -17.82 -23.43 24.54
N ARG A 88 -16.79 -24.14 24.06
CA ARG A 88 -16.43 -24.26 22.63
C ARG A 88 -16.33 -22.92 21.89
N ILE A 89 -15.86 -21.88 22.58
CA ILE A 89 -15.67 -20.57 21.97
C ILE A 89 -14.38 -20.60 21.15
N PRO A 90 -14.43 -20.34 19.82
CA PRO A 90 -13.23 -20.30 19.01
C PRO A 90 -12.39 -19.07 19.39
N PRO A 91 -11.11 -19.25 19.77
CA PRO A 91 -10.24 -18.13 20.08
C PRO A 91 -9.91 -17.35 18.80
N LEU A 92 -9.85 -16.02 18.90
CA LEU A 92 -9.26 -15.19 17.86
C LEU A 92 -7.78 -15.02 18.19
N SER A 93 -6.90 -15.63 17.39
CA SER A 93 -5.45 -15.54 17.56
C SER A 93 -4.84 -14.73 16.44
N LEU A 94 -4.16 -13.63 16.77
CA LEU A 94 -3.54 -12.70 15.82
C LEU A 94 -2.05 -12.57 16.11
N SER A 95 -1.24 -12.36 15.07
CA SER A 95 0.17 -12.03 15.22
C SER A 95 0.34 -10.59 15.73
N GLU A 96 1.36 -10.33 16.54
CA GLU A 96 1.66 -8.98 17.06
C GLU A 96 1.87 -7.92 15.96
N ASN A 97 2.13 -8.34 14.73
CA ASN A 97 2.34 -7.51 13.55
C ASN A 97 1.04 -7.05 12.85
N TRP A 98 -0.12 -7.55 13.30
CA TRP A 98 -1.42 -7.07 12.79
C TRP A 98 -1.62 -5.59 13.12
N LYS A 99 -2.08 -4.81 12.14
CA LYS A 99 -2.44 -3.41 12.38
C LYS A 99 -3.64 -3.35 13.31
N ILE A 100 -3.68 -2.29 14.13
CA ILE A 100 -4.78 -2.04 15.06
C ILE A 100 -6.12 -2.00 14.32
N TYR A 101 -6.18 -1.34 13.16
CA TYR A 101 -7.37 -1.29 12.32
C TYR A 101 -7.86 -2.69 11.88
N ASP A 102 -6.95 -3.52 11.37
CA ASP A 102 -7.28 -4.86 10.87
C ASP A 102 -7.75 -5.77 12.01
N ALA A 103 -7.14 -5.65 13.20
CA ALA A 103 -7.57 -6.37 14.40
C ALA A 103 -8.96 -5.95 14.87
N VAL A 104 -9.30 -4.65 14.83
CA VAL A 104 -10.65 -4.16 15.14
C VAL A 104 -11.67 -4.76 14.17
N GLN A 105 -11.38 -4.75 12.87
CA GLN A 105 -12.26 -5.35 11.87
C GLN A 105 -12.44 -6.85 12.09
N ALA A 106 -11.37 -7.58 12.43
CA ALA A 106 -11.45 -9.00 12.76
C ALA A 106 -12.39 -9.26 13.96
N CYS A 107 -12.34 -8.43 15.01
CA CYS A 107 -13.26 -8.55 16.14
C CYS A 107 -14.71 -8.25 15.78
N LEU A 108 -14.96 -7.17 15.04
CA LEU A 108 -16.32 -6.75 14.67
C LEU A 108 -17.00 -7.71 13.69
N ASN A 109 -16.22 -8.48 12.91
CA ASN A 109 -16.72 -9.50 11.99
C ASN A 109 -17.04 -10.85 12.66
N ARG A 110 -16.83 -10.98 13.98
CA ARG A 110 -17.25 -12.18 14.73
C ARG A 110 -18.76 -12.21 14.92
N GLN A 111 -19.27 -13.36 15.36
CA GLN A 111 -20.65 -13.46 15.83
C GLN A 111 -20.89 -12.47 16.99
N ARG A 112 -22.11 -11.94 17.11
CA ARG A 112 -22.45 -10.84 18.05
C ARG A 112 -21.98 -11.08 19.47
N ASP A 113 -22.16 -12.31 19.97
CA ASP A 113 -21.79 -12.69 21.34
C ASP A 113 -20.28 -12.79 21.58
N LEU A 114 -19.48 -12.72 20.51
CA LEU A 114 -18.02 -12.88 20.52
C LEU A 114 -17.26 -11.60 20.13
N ILE A 115 -17.96 -10.52 19.78
CA ILE A 115 -17.33 -9.26 19.31
C ILE A 115 -16.38 -8.69 20.37
N TYR A 116 -16.78 -8.76 21.63
CA TYR A 116 -16.03 -8.22 22.77
C TYR A 116 -15.17 -9.28 23.48
N GLU A 117 -15.11 -10.50 22.96
CA GLU A 117 -14.23 -11.52 23.51
C GLU A 117 -12.76 -11.14 23.23
N PRO A 118 -11.85 -11.26 24.22
CA PRO A 118 -10.45 -10.90 24.05
C PRO A 118 -9.73 -11.65 22.92
N ILE A 119 -8.57 -11.15 22.55
CA ILE A 119 -7.75 -11.67 21.46
C ILE A 119 -6.48 -12.29 22.05
N ILE A 120 -6.08 -13.45 21.54
CA ILE A 120 -4.76 -14.00 21.79
C ILE A 120 -3.77 -13.33 20.83
N VAL A 121 -2.78 -12.64 21.37
CA VAL A 121 -1.68 -12.04 20.62
C VAL A 121 -0.48 -12.98 20.67
N VAL A 122 -0.06 -13.45 19.51
CA VAL A 122 1.12 -14.30 19.35
C VAL A 122 2.30 -13.42 18.95
N ARG A 123 3.31 -13.37 19.82
CA ARG A 123 4.56 -12.64 19.57
C ARG A 123 5.58 -13.50 18.83
N GLU A 124 6.57 -12.88 18.20
CA GLU A 124 7.63 -13.56 17.44
C GLU A 124 8.46 -14.52 18.29
N ASN A 125 8.66 -14.20 19.57
CA ASN A 125 9.30 -15.08 20.55
C ASN A 125 8.38 -16.21 21.05
N HIS A 126 7.24 -16.44 20.39
CA HIS A 126 6.20 -17.42 20.75
C HIS A 126 5.55 -17.18 22.13
N SER A 127 5.78 -16.01 22.74
CA SER A 127 5.02 -15.62 23.93
C SER A 127 3.60 -15.22 23.57
N LEU A 128 2.69 -15.52 24.49
CA LEU A 128 1.26 -15.33 24.31
C LEU A 128 0.79 -14.20 25.22
N GLY A 129 0.10 -13.23 24.62
CA GLY A 129 -0.56 -12.14 25.32
C GLY A 129 -2.07 -12.22 25.15
N ILE A 130 -2.81 -11.66 26.09
CA ILE A 130 -4.24 -11.43 25.98
C ILE A 130 -4.45 -9.95 25.79
N LEU A 131 -5.06 -9.58 24.67
CA LEU A 131 -5.42 -8.21 24.35
C LEU A 131 -6.92 -8.03 24.55
N ASP A 132 -7.28 -7.11 25.44
CA ASP A 132 -8.65 -6.68 25.64
C ASP A 132 -9.14 -5.85 24.45
N VAL A 133 -10.34 -6.17 23.95
CA VAL A 133 -10.99 -5.46 22.85
C VAL A 133 -11.25 -4.00 23.23
N GLN A 134 -11.53 -3.68 24.50
CA GLN A 134 -11.67 -2.29 24.93
C GLN A 134 -10.38 -1.50 24.71
N THR A 135 -9.22 -2.06 25.08
CA THR A 135 -7.90 -1.46 24.85
C THR A 135 -7.65 -1.24 23.37
N LEU A 136 -7.99 -2.23 22.54
CA LEU A 136 -7.87 -2.15 21.09
C LEU A 136 -8.74 -1.04 20.48
N LEU A 137 -10.01 -0.91 20.93
CA LEU A 137 -10.93 0.12 20.45
C LEU A 137 -10.50 1.53 20.89
N LEU A 138 -9.99 1.67 22.12
CA LEU A 138 -9.42 2.93 22.60
C LEU A 138 -8.22 3.35 21.76
N ALA A 139 -7.34 2.41 21.42
CA ALA A 139 -6.19 2.66 20.54
C ALA A 139 -6.64 3.14 19.15
N GLN A 140 -7.63 2.47 18.55
CA GLN A 140 -8.21 2.88 17.26
C GLN A 140 -8.83 4.29 17.32
N ALA A 141 -9.54 4.62 18.40
CA ALA A 141 -10.13 5.95 18.61
C ALA A 141 -9.05 7.03 18.76
N GLN A 142 -7.94 6.74 19.44
CA GLN A 142 -6.80 7.64 19.56
C GLN A 142 -6.16 7.93 18.21
N ILE A 143 -5.91 6.90 17.39
CA ILE A 143 -5.35 7.04 16.04
C ILE A 143 -6.26 7.94 15.19
N LEU A 144 -7.57 7.68 15.19
CA LEU A 144 -8.55 8.48 14.44
C LEU A 144 -8.60 9.94 14.93
N SER A 145 -8.56 10.16 16.25
CA SER A 145 -8.54 11.50 16.83
C SER A 145 -7.31 12.30 16.42
N GLN A 146 -6.13 11.67 16.40
CA GLN A 146 -4.90 12.31 15.93
C GLN A 146 -4.95 12.65 14.44
N ALA A 147 -5.43 11.72 13.60
CA ALA A 147 -5.60 11.96 12.17
C ALA A 147 -6.54 13.15 11.91
N ASN A 148 -7.67 13.22 12.60
CA ASN A 148 -8.63 14.32 12.48
C ASN A 148 -8.01 15.67 12.90
N LYS A 149 -7.23 15.72 14.00
CA LYS A 149 -6.53 16.94 14.41
C LYS A 149 -5.57 17.46 13.35
N ILE A 150 -4.85 16.57 12.66
CA ILE A 150 -3.95 16.94 11.56
C ILE A 150 -4.75 17.49 10.38
N ILE A 151 -5.84 16.83 9.99
CA ILE A 151 -6.73 17.26 8.91
C ILE A 151 -7.31 18.66 9.19
N ASP A 152 -7.74 18.93 10.42
CA ASP A 152 -8.33 20.21 10.78
C ASP A 152 -7.30 21.36 10.81
N LYS A 153 -6.05 21.08 11.21
CA LYS A 153 -4.95 22.04 11.05
C LYS A 153 -4.75 22.43 9.58
N TYR A 154 -4.65 21.45 8.68
CA TYR A 154 -4.50 21.72 7.24
C TYR A 154 -5.71 22.43 6.63
N ARG A 155 -6.94 22.15 7.10
CA ARG A 155 -8.14 22.90 6.67
C ARG A 155 -8.05 24.37 7.07
N THR A 156 -7.62 24.64 8.30
CA THR A 156 -7.48 26.00 8.84
C THR A 156 -6.41 26.80 8.08
N GLU A 157 -5.25 26.21 7.82
CA GLU A 157 -4.18 26.86 7.04
C GLU A 157 -4.61 27.16 5.61
N ARG A 158 -5.29 26.21 4.94
CA ARG A 158 -5.85 26.47 3.61
C ARG A 158 -6.83 27.63 3.60
N HIS A 159 -7.72 27.71 4.60
CA HIS A 159 -8.66 28.83 4.69
C HIS A 159 -7.95 30.17 4.87
N LYS A 160 -6.89 30.23 5.69
CA LYS A 160 -6.08 31.45 5.83
C LYS A 160 -5.42 31.86 4.51
N ASN A 161 -4.81 30.91 3.80
CA ASN A 161 -4.16 31.18 2.52
C ASN A 161 -5.16 31.65 1.45
N LEU A 162 -6.35 31.04 1.39
CA LEU A 162 -7.41 31.46 0.47
C LEU A 162 -7.89 32.89 0.75
N ALA A 163 -8.09 33.24 2.02
CA ALA A 163 -8.47 34.59 2.41
C ALA A 163 -7.39 35.62 2.03
N GLN A 164 -6.11 35.28 2.18
CA GLN A 164 -5.01 36.15 1.79
C GLN A 164 -4.94 36.36 0.27
N ILE A 165 -5.14 35.30 -0.51
CA ILE A 165 -5.20 35.39 -1.98
C ILE A 165 -6.35 36.32 -2.41
N GLN A 166 -7.53 36.19 -1.80
CA GLN A 166 -8.67 37.06 -2.09
C GLN A 166 -8.39 38.53 -1.75
N GLN A 167 -7.73 38.79 -0.62
CA GLN A 167 -7.34 40.14 -0.23
C GLN A 167 -6.36 40.76 -1.23
N GLU A 168 -5.34 40.00 -1.65
CA GLU A 168 -4.38 40.48 -2.65
C GLU A 168 -5.04 40.72 -4.02
N GLN A 169 -5.98 39.85 -4.43
CA GLN A 169 -6.78 40.10 -5.63
C GLN A 169 -7.61 41.39 -5.55
N ALA A 170 -8.22 41.66 -4.40
CA ALA A 170 -8.99 42.90 -4.20
C ALA A 170 -8.09 44.14 -4.29
N LYS A 171 -6.88 44.10 -3.70
CA LYS A 171 -5.90 45.19 -3.83
C LYS A 171 -5.47 45.41 -5.28
N VAL A 172 -5.17 44.34 -6.01
CA VAL A 172 -4.80 44.43 -7.43
C VAL A 172 -5.93 45.09 -8.24
N GLN A 173 -7.18 44.70 -8.01
CA GLN A 173 -8.34 45.32 -8.67
C GLN A 173 -8.48 46.82 -8.33
N GLU A 174 -8.25 47.20 -7.08
CA GLU A 174 -8.27 48.59 -6.65
C GLU A 174 -7.18 49.41 -7.34
N TYR A 175 -5.95 48.87 -7.41
CA TYR A 175 -4.84 49.49 -8.13
C TYR A 175 -5.13 49.63 -9.63
N THR A 176 -5.73 48.63 -10.26
CA THR A 176 -6.12 48.71 -11.68
C THR A 176 -7.11 49.85 -11.91
N LYS A 177 -8.14 49.99 -11.07
CA LYS A 177 -9.09 51.11 -11.17
C LYS A 177 -8.43 52.48 -10.97
N LEU A 178 -7.46 52.55 -10.05
CA LEU A 178 -6.74 53.79 -9.75
C LEU A 178 -5.84 54.19 -10.92
N LEU A 179 -5.14 53.22 -11.53
CA LEU A 179 -4.37 53.42 -12.76
C LEU A 179 -5.28 53.91 -13.91
N ASP A 180 -6.43 53.28 -14.14
CA ASP A 180 -7.38 53.73 -15.16
C ASP A 180 -7.83 55.18 -14.93
N SER A 181 -8.09 55.56 -13.68
CA SER A 181 -8.52 56.92 -13.33
C SER A 181 -7.42 57.97 -13.55
N LYS A 182 -6.16 57.63 -13.23
CA LYS A 182 -4.98 58.47 -13.42
C LYS A 182 -4.63 58.60 -14.90
N GLN A 183 -4.78 57.53 -15.67
CA GLN A 183 -4.58 57.54 -17.12
C GLN A 183 -5.59 58.47 -17.82
N ARG A 184 -6.87 58.40 -17.43
CA ARG A 184 -7.90 59.35 -17.91
C ARG A 184 -7.64 60.81 -17.50
N GLN A 185 -6.95 61.05 -16.38
CA GLN A 185 -6.51 62.40 -15.98
C GLN A 185 -5.29 62.87 -16.78
N ALA A 186 -4.33 61.99 -17.07
CA ALA A 186 -3.18 62.29 -17.90
C ALA A 186 -3.59 62.61 -19.35
N GLU A 187 -4.58 61.90 -19.89
CA GLU A 187 -5.18 62.19 -21.21
C GLU A 187 -5.86 63.57 -21.26
N LYS A 188 -6.33 64.10 -20.13
CA LYS A 188 -6.94 65.44 -20.03
C LYS A 188 -5.94 66.58 -19.83
N SER A 189 -4.71 66.28 -19.42
CA SER A 189 -3.65 67.26 -19.17
C SER A 189 -2.50 67.08 -20.16
N ASN A 190 -2.80 67.17 -21.47
CA ASN A 190 -1.74 67.33 -22.46
C ASN A 190 -1.30 68.80 -22.52
N ASN A 191 -0.24 69.13 -21.77
CA ASN A 191 0.94 69.83 -22.30
C ASN A 191 2.08 69.80 -21.27
N ILE A 192 3.27 69.41 -21.76
CA ILE A 192 4.60 69.28 -21.13
C ILE A 192 4.96 67.83 -20.70
N PRO A 193 5.99 67.20 -21.32
CA PRO A 193 6.52 65.91 -20.89
C PRO A 193 7.43 66.07 -19.67
N SER A 194 7.03 65.53 -18.52
CA SER A 194 7.81 65.52 -17.28
C SER A 194 8.60 64.21 -17.12
N GLN A 195 9.67 64.24 -16.33
CA GLN A 195 10.48 63.06 -15.94
C GLN A 195 9.65 61.86 -15.43
N GLU A 196 8.42 62.09 -14.95
CA GLU A 196 7.46 61.06 -14.55
C GLU A 196 6.99 60.16 -15.70
N GLN A 197 6.77 60.67 -16.91
CA GLN A 197 6.34 59.85 -18.06
C GLN A 197 7.45 58.87 -18.49
N ALA A 198 8.71 59.29 -18.40
CA ALA A 198 9.86 58.43 -18.70
C ALA A 198 10.05 57.32 -17.64
N ALA A 199 9.81 57.62 -16.36
CA ALA A 199 9.85 56.63 -15.28
C ALA A 199 8.71 55.59 -15.41
N LEU A 200 7.50 56.05 -15.75
CA LEU A 200 6.34 55.18 -15.98
C LEU A 200 6.52 54.30 -17.22
N ALA A 201 7.08 54.83 -18.31
CA ALA A 201 7.41 54.04 -19.49
C ALA A 201 8.44 52.95 -19.17
N LYS A 202 9.46 53.25 -18.36
CA LYS A 202 10.45 52.28 -17.91
C LYS A 202 9.82 51.18 -17.03
N GLN A 203 8.94 51.54 -16.11
CA GLN A 203 8.22 50.57 -15.27
C GLN A 203 7.25 49.69 -16.08
N ALA A 204 6.52 50.26 -17.05
CA ALA A 204 5.67 49.51 -17.95
C ALA A 204 6.48 48.51 -18.80
N GLN A 205 7.68 48.91 -19.24
CA GLN A 205 8.61 48.03 -19.95
C GLN A 205 9.10 46.88 -19.07
N GLU A 206 9.43 47.13 -17.81
CA GLU A 206 9.83 46.09 -16.84
C GLU A 206 8.67 45.09 -16.59
N ILE A 207 7.44 45.59 -16.43
CA ILE A 207 6.24 44.75 -16.29
C ILE A 207 5.99 43.91 -17.55
N ALA A 208 6.15 44.49 -18.74
CA ALA A 208 6.01 43.77 -20.00
C ALA A 208 7.06 42.65 -20.14
N GLN A 209 8.32 42.92 -19.79
CA GLN A 209 9.39 41.91 -19.76
C GLN A 209 9.10 40.80 -18.75
N LEU A 210 8.59 41.16 -17.56
CA LEU A 210 8.22 40.18 -16.54
C LEU A 210 7.06 39.29 -17.01
N ASN A 211 6.02 39.87 -17.62
CA ASN A 211 4.90 39.13 -18.20
C ASN A 211 5.35 38.18 -19.32
N GLN A 212 6.26 38.60 -20.20
CA GLN A 212 6.84 37.72 -21.22
C GLN A 212 7.62 36.55 -20.60
N ARG A 213 8.36 36.81 -19.51
CA ARG A 213 9.07 35.77 -18.77
C ARG A 213 8.09 34.79 -18.12
N PHE A 214 7.01 35.27 -17.53
CA PHE A 214 5.94 34.45 -16.97
C PHE A 214 5.30 33.54 -18.03
N VAL A 215 4.94 34.07 -19.19
CA VAL A 215 4.35 33.28 -20.29
C VAL A 215 5.32 32.18 -20.75
N ARG A 216 6.62 32.49 -20.88
CA ARG A 216 7.64 31.50 -21.26
C ARG A 216 7.75 30.37 -20.23
N ILE A 217 7.83 30.73 -18.95
CA ILE A 217 7.93 29.76 -17.85
C ILE A 217 6.67 28.91 -17.79
N ALA A 218 5.49 29.52 -17.92
CA ALA A 218 4.23 28.80 -17.85
C ALA A 218 4.06 27.82 -19.01
N ARG A 219 4.46 28.16 -20.24
CA ARG A 219 4.50 27.24 -21.38
C ARG A 219 5.45 26.06 -21.16
N LEU A 220 6.65 26.31 -20.62
CA LEU A 220 7.62 25.26 -20.28
C LEU A 220 7.08 24.32 -19.20
N ILE A 221 6.49 24.86 -18.13
CA ILE A 221 5.87 24.07 -17.07
C ILE A 221 4.71 23.25 -17.61
N SER A 222 3.92 23.81 -18.53
CA SER A 222 2.81 23.09 -19.15
C SER A 222 3.31 21.92 -20.00
N SER A 223 4.29 22.16 -20.88
CA SER A 223 4.85 21.09 -21.71
C SER A 223 5.49 19.97 -20.89
N GLU A 224 6.30 20.34 -19.88
CA GLU A 224 6.99 19.37 -19.03
C GLU A 224 6.01 18.61 -18.13
N GLY A 225 5.01 19.32 -17.58
CA GLY A 225 3.94 18.74 -16.79
C GLY A 225 3.15 17.69 -17.57
N ARG A 226 2.84 17.96 -18.85
CA ARG A 226 2.11 17.03 -19.72
C ARG A 226 2.90 15.75 -19.98
N LEU A 227 4.20 15.86 -20.25
CA LEU A 227 5.09 14.70 -20.43
C LEU A 227 5.17 13.87 -19.15
N ALA A 228 5.35 14.51 -17.99
CA ALA A 228 5.41 13.84 -16.70
C ALA A 228 4.08 13.13 -16.36
N PHE A 229 2.94 13.77 -16.64
CA PHE A 229 1.61 13.19 -16.45
C PHE A 229 1.38 11.98 -17.37
N GLN A 230 1.76 12.07 -18.64
CA GLN A 230 1.63 10.97 -19.58
C GLN A 230 2.46 9.75 -19.16
N ALA A 231 3.72 9.96 -18.77
CA ALA A 231 4.58 8.88 -18.28
C ALA A 231 4.02 8.24 -16.99
N THR A 232 3.53 9.07 -16.06
CA THR A 232 2.95 8.59 -14.81
C THR A 232 1.63 7.84 -15.05
N PHE A 233 0.80 8.29 -15.98
CA PHE A 233 -0.44 7.63 -16.38
C PHE A 233 -0.17 6.26 -17.01
N GLN A 234 0.81 6.16 -17.91
CA GLN A 234 1.25 4.89 -18.49
C GLN A 234 1.77 3.93 -17.42
N GLY A 235 2.56 4.43 -16.46
CA GLY A 235 3.01 3.65 -15.31
C GLY A 235 1.86 3.14 -14.45
N ALA A 236 0.90 4.01 -14.12
CA ALA A 236 -0.29 3.65 -13.34
C ALA A 236 -1.16 2.60 -14.04
N ASN A 237 -1.40 2.74 -15.34
CA ASN A 237 -2.14 1.73 -16.11
C ASN A 237 -1.40 0.39 -16.20
N SER A 238 -0.07 0.42 -16.31
CA SER A 238 0.74 -0.81 -16.29
C SER A 238 0.61 -1.53 -14.95
N ILE A 239 0.54 -0.79 -13.84
CA ILE A 239 0.29 -1.37 -12.51
C ILE A 239 -1.10 -2.01 -12.46
N CYS A 240 -2.16 -1.33 -12.93
CA CYS A 240 -3.50 -1.90 -12.98
C CYS A 240 -3.56 -3.20 -13.79
N ASN A 241 -2.98 -3.21 -15.00
CA ASN A 241 -2.92 -4.39 -15.85
C ASN A 241 -2.14 -5.55 -15.20
N ASN A 242 -1.01 -5.26 -14.56
CA ASN A 242 -0.24 -6.27 -13.83
C ASN A 242 -1.02 -6.82 -12.64
N THR A 243 -1.76 -5.98 -11.91
CA THR A 243 -2.65 -6.44 -10.84
C THR A 243 -3.71 -7.39 -11.39
N GLU A 244 -4.39 -7.07 -12.49
CA GLU A 244 -5.38 -7.96 -13.09
C GLU A 244 -4.79 -9.31 -13.48
N ARG A 245 -3.56 -9.32 -14.03
CA ARG A 245 -2.84 -10.57 -14.34
C ARG A 245 -2.51 -11.37 -13.08
N ILE A 246 -2.03 -10.72 -12.01
CA ILE A 246 -1.73 -11.37 -10.74
C ILE A 246 -3.00 -11.98 -10.13
N LEU A 247 -4.12 -11.26 -10.19
CA LEU A 247 -5.42 -11.77 -9.73
C LEU A 247 -5.87 -13.00 -10.53
N GLY A 248 -5.71 -12.95 -11.86
CA GLY A 248 -6.02 -14.07 -12.74
C GLY A 248 -5.17 -15.31 -12.43
N VAL A 249 -3.85 -15.15 -12.31
CA VAL A 249 -2.91 -16.22 -11.96
C VAL A 249 -3.18 -16.75 -10.56
N GLY A 250 -3.41 -15.87 -9.58
CA GLY A 250 -3.75 -16.27 -8.21
C GLY A 250 -5.00 -17.13 -8.14
N LYS A 251 -6.04 -16.78 -8.92
CA LYS A 251 -7.26 -17.59 -9.02
C LYS A 251 -7.01 -18.95 -9.66
N ALA A 252 -6.21 -19.03 -10.71
CA ALA A 252 -5.85 -20.30 -11.35
C ALA A 252 -5.11 -21.22 -10.37
N ILE A 253 -4.09 -20.69 -9.66
CA ILE A 253 -3.33 -21.45 -8.66
C ILE A 253 -4.24 -21.93 -7.53
N ALA A 254 -5.18 -21.10 -7.06
CA ALA A 254 -6.12 -21.50 -6.01
C ALA A 254 -6.99 -22.70 -6.44
N ASN A 255 -7.45 -22.73 -7.69
CA ASN A 255 -8.24 -23.86 -8.23
C ASN A 255 -7.38 -25.14 -8.36
N ASP A 256 -6.14 -25.01 -8.82
CA ASP A 256 -5.20 -26.14 -8.92
C ASP A 256 -4.94 -26.74 -7.53
N LEU A 257 -4.82 -25.87 -6.52
CA LEU A 257 -4.57 -26.27 -5.14
C LEU A 257 -5.76 -26.99 -4.50
N GLU A 258 -6.98 -26.58 -4.85
CA GLU A 258 -8.20 -27.31 -4.46
C GLU A 258 -8.24 -28.71 -5.07
N THR A 259 -7.80 -28.85 -6.32
CA THR A 259 -7.66 -30.15 -6.99
C THR A 259 -6.60 -31.03 -6.31
N VAL A 260 -5.45 -30.46 -5.96
CA VAL A 260 -4.40 -31.16 -5.18
C VAL A 260 -4.94 -31.62 -3.83
N ASN A 261 -5.68 -30.76 -3.12
CA ASN A 261 -6.21 -31.10 -1.81
C ASN A 261 -7.27 -32.23 -1.88
N ARG A 262 -8.17 -32.17 -2.88
CA ARG A 262 -9.13 -33.24 -3.15
C ARG A 262 -8.43 -34.56 -3.46
N THR A 263 -7.38 -34.52 -4.28
CA THR A 263 -6.59 -35.71 -4.63
C THR A 263 -5.87 -36.30 -3.41
N SER A 264 -5.30 -35.45 -2.56
CA SER A 264 -4.65 -35.88 -1.31
C SER A 264 -5.63 -36.61 -0.38
N ARG A 265 -6.86 -36.11 -0.27
CA ARG A 265 -7.92 -36.75 0.52
C ARG A 265 -8.31 -38.12 -0.02
N THR A 266 -8.47 -38.27 -1.34
CA THR A 266 -8.72 -39.57 -1.97
C THR A 266 -7.56 -40.55 -1.73
N ILE A 267 -6.32 -40.07 -1.78
CA ILE A 267 -5.13 -40.89 -1.46
C ILE A 267 -5.17 -41.33 0.00
N ALA A 268 -5.53 -40.45 0.94
CA ALA A 268 -5.65 -40.80 2.36
C ALA A 268 -6.70 -41.89 2.61
N GLU A 269 -7.87 -41.78 1.97
CA GLU A 269 -8.94 -42.80 2.04
C GLU A 269 -8.46 -44.16 1.49
N ALA A 270 -7.76 -44.18 0.36
CA ALA A 270 -7.21 -45.40 -0.21
C ALA A 270 -6.14 -46.04 0.69
N ILE A 271 -5.28 -45.23 1.32
CA ILE A 271 -4.25 -45.72 2.25
C ILE A 271 -4.87 -46.33 3.50
N GLU A 272 -5.95 -45.74 4.01
CA GLU A 272 -6.68 -46.30 5.15
C GLU A 272 -7.22 -47.71 4.83
N GLN A 273 -7.78 -47.89 3.63
CA GLN A 273 -8.22 -49.21 3.16
C GLN A 273 -7.06 -50.21 3.05
N VAL A 274 -5.92 -49.80 2.47
CA VAL A 274 -4.70 -50.64 2.39
C VAL A 274 -4.21 -51.05 3.77
N ARG A 275 -4.27 -50.15 4.76
CA ARG A 275 -3.91 -50.45 6.14
C ARG A 275 -4.87 -51.48 6.77
N HIS A 276 -6.18 -51.35 6.53
CA HIS A 276 -7.16 -52.33 7.00
C HIS A 276 -6.91 -53.72 6.39
N LEU A 277 -6.65 -53.78 5.09
CA LEU A 277 -6.29 -55.02 4.38
C LEU A 277 -5.02 -55.67 4.95
N ALA A 278 -3.98 -54.88 5.22
CA ALA A 278 -2.76 -55.38 5.85
C ALA A 278 -3.05 -56.00 7.23
N VAL A 279 -3.81 -55.31 8.07
CA VAL A 279 -4.20 -55.86 9.39
C VAL A 279 -5.00 -57.16 9.26
N GLN A 280 -5.94 -57.24 8.31
CA GLN A 280 -6.69 -58.47 8.05
C GLN A 280 -5.78 -59.62 7.61
N VAL A 281 -4.83 -59.36 6.70
CA VAL A 281 -3.85 -60.35 6.25
C VAL A 281 -3.00 -60.85 7.42
N ALA A 282 -2.54 -59.96 8.30
CA ALA A 282 -1.80 -60.34 9.51
C ALA A 282 -2.64 -61.19 10.49
N VAL A 283 -3.92 -60.87 10.68
CA VAL A 283 -4.82 -61.65 11.55
C VAL A 283 -5.05 -63.04 10.98
N VAL A 284 -5.35 -63.14 9.68
CA VAL A 284 -5.60 -64.43 9.00
C VAL A 284 -4.35 -65.31 9.01
N THR A 285 -3.17 -64.75 8.72
CA THR A 285 -1.91 -65.52 8.75
C THR A 285 -1.55 -66.05 10.13
N ASN A 286 -1.86 -65.31 11.20
CA ASN A 286 -1.65 -65.76 12.56
C ASN A 286 -2.61 -66.89 12.99
N GLN A 287 -3.75 -67.07 12.29
CA GLN A 287 -4.74 -68.11 12.58
C GLN A 287 -4.50 -69.42 11.80
N MET A 288 -3.51 -69.49 10.90
CA MET A 288 -3.20 -70.70 10.11
C MET A 288 -2.26 -71.65 10.88
N GLU A 289 -2.53 -72.96 10.84
CA GLU A 289 -1.74 -74.01 11.54
C GLU A 289 -0.27 -74.09 11.07
N ASN A 290 0.00 -73.81 9.80
CA ASN A 290 1.36 -73.68 9.26
C ASN A 290 1.61 -72.22 8.88
N GLN A 291 2.20 -71.44 9.79
CA GLN A 291 2.46 -70.02 9.59
C GLN A 291 3.47 -69.78 8.45
N PRO A 292 3.05 -69.18 7.33
CA PRO A 292 3.99 -68.75 6.30
C PRO A 292 4.68 -67.47 6.78
N SER A 293 5.88 -67.62 7.36
CA SER A 293 6.66 -66.50 7.95
C SER A 293 6.83 -65.30 7.01
N GLY A 294 6.92 -65.54 5.70
CA GLY A 294 7.03 -64.48 4.69
C GLY A 294 5.80 -63.58 4.55
N LEU A 295 4.58 -64.07 4.79
CA LEU A 295 3.36 -63.26 4.63
C LEU A 295 3.15 -62.27 5.78
N SER A 296 3.57 -62.63 6.99
CA SER A 296 3.56 -61.71 8.15
C SER A 296 4.53 -60.53 7.93
N GLN A 297 5.72 -60.82 7.37
CA GLN A 297 6.70 -59.79 7.04
C GLN A 297 6.20 -58.85 5.93
N VAL A 298 5.56 -59.39 4.87
CA VAL A 298 4.95 -58.58 3.80
C VAL A 298 3.84 -57.68 4.35
N SER A 299 2.99 -58.19 5.24
CA SER A 299 1.94 -57.40 5.88
C SER A 299 2.50 -56.23 6.71
N LEU A 300 3.60 -56.45 7.43
CA LEU A 300 4.26 -55.42 8.22
C LEU A 300 4.83 -54.31 7.31
N GLU A 301 5.44 -54.68 6.19
CA GLU A 301 5.97 -53.70 5.22
C GLU A 301 4.87 -52.92 4.51
N ILE A 302 3.72 -53.55 4.18
CA ILE A 302 2.55 -52.84 3.64
C ILE A 302 2.03 -51.81 4.65
N ALA A 303 1.90 -52.19 5.93
CA ALA A 303 1.46 -51.28 6.97
C ALA A 303 2.44 -50.11 7.15
N ARG A 304 3.75 -50.38 7.10
CA ARG A 304 4.79 -49.35 7.19
C ARG A 304 4.73 -48.38 6.00
N LEU A 305 4.58 -48.89 4.79
CA LEU A 305 4.45 -48.08 3.59
C LEU A 305 3.17 -47.22 3.63
N ALA A 306 2.04 -47.81 4.03
CA ALA A 306 0.78 -47.11 4.20
C ALA A 306 0.92 -45.92 5.18
N SER A 307 1.51 -46.13 6.36
CA SER A 307 1.76 -45.05 7.32
C SER A 307 2.65 -43.94 6.74
N LYS A 308 3.73 -44.31 6.03
CA LYS A 308 4.63 -43.33 5.42
C LYS A 308 3.94 -42.51 4.32
N THR A 309 3.08 -43.14 3.52
CA THR A 309 2.31 -42.44 2.48
C THR A 309 1.24 -41.54 3.09
N PHE A 310 0.65 -41.93 4.23
CA PHE A 310 -0.29 -41.10 4.97
C PHE A 310 0.39 -39.82 5.49
N GLU A 311 1.59 -39.95 6.08
CA GLU A 311 2.40 -38.81 6.49
C GLU A 311 2.70 -37.85 5.32
N LEU A 312 3.06 -38.38 4.15
CA LEU A 312 3.27 -37.56 2.94
C LEU A 312 1.99 -36.84 2.50
N GLY A 313 0.83 -37.51 2.56
CA GLY A 313 -0.47 -36.89 2.24
C GLY A 313 -0.79 -35.71 3.15
N THR A 314 -0.57 -35.86 4.47
CA THR A 314 -0.76 -34.77 5.44
C THR A 314 0.20 -33.60 5.21
N GLN A 315 1.45 -33.86 4.83
CA GLN A 315 2.40 -32.81 4.45
C GLN A 315 1.96 -32.05 3.20
N ILE A 316 1.44 -32.75 2.18
CA ILE A 316 0.90 -32.13 0.95
C ILE A 316 -0.28 -31.22 1.28
N GLU A 317 -1.18 -31.65 2.16
CA GLU A 317 -2.33 -30.83 2.60
C GLU A 317 -1.88 -29.57 3.36
N GLN A 318 -0.85 -29.67 4.20
CA GLN A 318 -0.26 -28.51 4.88
C GLN A 318 0.42 -27.54 3.89
N ILE A 319 1.14 -28.06 2.89
CA ILE A 319 1.74 -27.22 1.83
C ILE A 319 0.65 -26.51 1.03
N ALA A 320 -0.41 -27.23 0.65
CA ALA A 320 -1.56 -26.66 -0.04
C ALA A 320 -2.24 -25.56 0.78
N SER A 321 -2.45 -25.80 2.07
CA SER A 321 -3.04 -24.78 2.95
C SER A 321 -2.16 -23.52 3.06
N ARG A 322 -0.83 -23.69 3.17
CA ARG A 322 0.12 -22.56 3.18
C ARG A 322 0.16 -21.79 1.87
N PHE A 323 0.13 -22.47 0.72
CA PHE A 323 0.09 -21.81 -0.58
C PHE A 323 -1.20 -21.01 -0.77
N LYS A 324 -2.35 -21.52 -0.29
CA LYS A 324 -3.62 -20.78 -0.33
C LYS A 324 -3.53 -19.45 0.40
N LEU A 325 -2.90 -19.44 1.58
CA LEU A 325 -2.66 -18.22 2.36
C LEU A 325 -1.75 -17.25 1.60
N ARG A 326 -0.63 -17.73 1.05
CA ARG A 326 0.32 -16.87 0.29
C ARG A 326 -0.30 -16.27 -0.96
N ILE A 327 -1.15 -17.03 -1.67
CA ILE A 327 -1.88 -16.52 -2.83
C ILE A 327 -2.87 -15.42 -2.42
N HIS A 328 -3.52 -15.58 -1.26
CA HIS A 328 -4.39 -14.54 -0.72
C HIS A 328 -3.61 -13.27 -0.39
N GLU A 329 -2.47 -13.38 0.32
CA GLU A 329 -1.58 -12.24 0.63
C GLU A 329 -1.08 -11.53 -0.64
N LEU A 330 -0.65 -12.29 -1.66
CA LEU A 330 -0.22 -11.73 -2.95
C LEU A 330 -1.36 -10.98 -3.67
N THR A 331 -2.56 -11.53 -3.65
CA THR A 331 -3.78 -10.95 -4.25
C THR A 331 -4.14 -9.63 -3.57
N GLU A 332 -4.10 -9.59 -2.24
CA GLU A 332 -4.38 -8.38 -1.46
C GLU A 332 -3.30 -7.30 -1.66
N ALA A 333 -2.02 -7.68 -1.66
CA ALA A 333 -0.93 -6.76 -1.97
C ALA A 333 -1.08 -6.14 -3.37
N ALA A 334 -1.43 -6.95 -4.38
CA ALA A 334 -1.67 -6.47 -5.74
C ALA A 334 -2.88 -5.51 -5.83
N ARG A 335 -3.95 -5.76 -5.07
CA ARG A 335 -5.12 -4.85 -4.96
C ARG A 335 -4.76 -3.52 -4.32
N GLY A 336 -3.93 -3.52 -3.28
CA GLY A 336 -3.40 -2.30 -2.67
C GLY A 336 -2.66 -1.43 -3.68
N GLY A 337 -1.80 -2.04 -4.51
CA GLY A 337 -1.10 -1.35 -5.61
C GLY A 337 -2.03 -0.73 -6.65
N ALA A 338 -3.07 -1.47 -7.08
CA ALA A 338 -4.05 -0.95 -8.03
C ALA A 338 -4.87 0.22 -7.49
N HIS A 339 -5.21 0.21 -6.20
CA HIS A 339 -5.91 1.33 -5.57
C HIS A 339 -5.06 2.61 -5.59
N VAL A 340 -3.77 2.49 -5.26
CA VAL A 340 -2.83 3.63 -5.33
C VAL A 340 -2.70 4.14 -6.76
N ALA A 341 -2.51 3.24 -7.73
CA ALA A 341 -2.40 3.61 -9.14
C ALA A 341 -3.65 4.35 -9.64
N LYS A 342 -4.85 3.86 -9.30
CA LYS A 342 -6.12 4.51 -9.65
C LYS A 342 -6.29 5.90 -9.03
N SER A 343 -5.84 6.07 -7.79
CA SER A 343 -5.82 7.38 -7.11
C SER A 343 -4.86 8.36 -7.79
N VAL A 344 -3.69 7.89 -8.22
CA VAL A 344 -2.72 8.70 -8.98
C VAL A 344 -3.33 9.14 -10.31
N THR A 345 -3.96 8.23 -11.06
CA THR A 345 -4.66 8.55 -12.31
C THR A 345 -5.70 9.66 -12.13
N GLN A 346 -6.56 9.57 -11.10
CA GLN A 346 -7.56 10.60 -10.80
C GLN A 346 -6.97 11.96 -10.44
N LYS A 347 -5.82 11.97 -9.75
CA LYS A 347 -5.11 13.23 -9.42
C LYS A 347 -4.50 13.86 -10.66
N ILE A 348 -3.94 13.04 -11.57
CA ILE A 348 -3.41 13.49 -12.85
C ILE A 348 -4.51 14.14 -13.70
N GLU A 349 -5.68 13.52 -13.83
CA GLU A 349 -6.83 14.08 -14.57
C GLU A 349 -7.30 15.44 -14.01
N ARG A 350 -7.12 15.69 -12.71
CA ARG A 350 -7.41 17.01 -12.11
C ARG A 350 -6.31 18.01 -12.40
N ALA A 351 -5.05 17.60 -12.28
CA ALA A 351 -3.91 18.46 -12.56
C ALA A 351 -3.87 18.88 -14.03
N GLU A 352 -4.23 17.98 -14.96
CA GLU A 352 -4.33 18.26 -16.39
C GLU A 352 -5.41 19.30 -16.71
N ARG A 353 -6.56 19.26 -16.02
CA ARG A 353 -7.59 20.31 -16.13
C ARG A 353 -7.09 21.69 -15.68
N THR A 354 -6.38 21.76 -14.56
CA THR A 354 -5.77 23.03 -14.10
C THR A 354 -4.69 23.53 -15.05
N LEU A 355 -3.96 22.62 -15.70
CA LEU A 355 -2.95 22.95 -16.69
C LEU A 355 -3.60 23.54 -17.97
N LEU A 356 -4.74 22.99 -18.39
CA LEU A 356 -5.53 23.52 -19.51
C LEU A 356 -6.07 24.93 -19.21
N GLU A 357 -6.57 25.18 -17.99
CA GLU A 357 -7.00 26.52 -17.57
C GLU A 357 -5.83 27.54 -17.62
N LEU A 358 -4.61 27.10 -17.23
CA LEU A 358 -3.42 27.95 -17.32
C LEU A 358 -3.06 28.26 -18.78
N GLU A 359 -3.17 27.29 -19.69
CA GLU A 359 -2.93 27.48 -21.13
C GLU A 359 -3.96 28.41 -21.78
N GLU A 360 -5.22 28.33 -21.36
CA GLU A 360 -6.30 29.22 -21.80
C GLU A 360 -6.01 30.67 -21.38
N LEU A 361 -5.64 30.90 -20.12
CA LEU A 361 -5.24 32.22 -19.61
C LEU A 361 -4.02 32.81 -20.33
N ILE A 362 -3.07 31.97 -20.74
CA ILE A 362 -1.91 32.38 -21.55
C ILE A 362 -2.34 32.77 -22.97
N SER A 363 -3.32 32.04 -23.54
CA SER A 363 -3.79 32.25 -24.90
C SER A 363 -4.65 33.51 -25.03
N GLU A 364 -5.57 33.77 -24.09
CA GLU A 364 -6.37 35.00 -24.06
C GLU A 364 -5.51 36.26 -23.96
N LYS A 365 -4.41 36.21 -23.21
CA LYS A 365 -3.51 37.36 -23.02
C LYS A 365 -2.61 37.64 -24.24
N SER A 366 -2.44 36.66 -25.12
CA SER A 366 -1.72 36.83 -26.39
C SER A 366 -2.55 37.52 -27.48
N LEU A 367 -3.89 37.48 -27.38
CA LEU A 367 -4.82 38.14 -28.30
C LEU A 367 -5.07 39.62 -27.98
N ASN A 368 -4.76 40.08 -26.76
CA ASN A 368 -4.96 41.47 -26.33
C ASN A 368 -3.74 42.39 -26.53
N LEU A 369 -2.77 41.99 -27.36
CA LEU A 369 -1.66 42.83 -27.79
C LEU A 369 -1.80 43.14 -29.28
N THR A 370 -2.59 44.17 -29.62
CA THR A 370 -2.34 45.18 -30.70
C THR A 370 -3.61 45.99 -30.99
N PRO A 371 -3.56 47.22 -31.56
CA PRO A 371 -2.40 48.00 -32.02
C PRO A 371 -2.45 49.49 -31.56
N ASP A 372 -1.51 50.01 -30.76
CA ASP A 372 -1.35 51.48 -30.71
C ASP A 372 0.02 52.02 -30.28
N ILE A 373 1.10 51.23 -30.38
CA ILE A 373 2.47 51.78 -30.21
C ILE A 373 3.44 51.11 -31.20
N SER A 374 2.98 50.79 -32.41
CA SER A 374 3.84 50.24 -33.48
C SER A 374 4.32 51.30 -34.49
N GLU A 375 3.93 52.57 -34.37
CA GLU A 375 4.29 53.59 -35.38
C GLU A 375 5.56 54.40 -35.09
N GLN A 376 6.33 54.12 -34.03
CA GLN A 376 7.54 54.90 -33.73
C GLN A 376 8.85 54.11 -33.59
N LEU A 377 8.87 52.81 -33.87
CA LEU A 377 10.11 52.00 -33.79
C LEU A 377 10.40 51.19 -35.06
N ASP A 378 9.93 51.67 -36.21
CA ASP A 378 9.94 50.92 -37.47
C ASP A 378 11.20 51.10 -38.34
N ILE A 379 12.35 51.40 -37.75
CA ILE A 379 13.61 51.51 -38.51
C ILE A 379 14.69 50.49 -38.06
N ASN A 380 14.60 49.89 -36.87
CA ASN A 380 15.68 49.03 -36.37
C ASN A 380 15.36 47.52 -36.26
N LYS A 381 14.13 47.06 -36.56
CA LYS A 381 13.79 45.62 -36.50
C LYS A 381 14.07 44.84 -37.80
N THR A 382 14.11 45.50 -38.95
CA THR A 382 14.25 44.82 -40.25
C THR A 382 15.68 44.30 -40.49
N VAL A 383 16.70 45.04 -40.04
CA VAL A 383 18.12 44.68 -40.27
C VAL A 383 18.56 43.47 -39.43
N ARG A 384 18.09 43.35 -38.18
CA ARG A 384 18.54 42.27 -37.28
C ARG A 384 17.82 40.95 -37.48
N SER A 385 16.55 41.01 -37.90
CA SER A 385 15.75 39.81 -38.20
C SER A 385 16.22 39.13 -39.49
N GLN A 386 16.63 39.91 -40.50
CA GLN A 386 17.20 39.36 -41.74
C GLN A 386 18.61 38.78 -41.55
N SER A 387 19.39 39.31 -40.59
CA SER A 387 20.69 38.75 -40.22
C SER A 387 20.57 37.40 -39.51
N LEU A 388 19.63 37.28 -38.57
CA LEU A 388 19.39 36.04 -37.83
C LEU A 388 18.78 34.93 -38.71
N VAL A 389 17.90 35.28 -39.65
CA VAL A 389 17.36 34.30 -40.61
C VAL A 389 18.46 33.75 -41.53
N LYS A 390 19.39 34.60 -42.00
CA LYS A 390 20.56 34.14 -42.77
C LYS A 390 21.51 33.26 -41.98
N GLU A 391 21.76 33.57 -40.71
CA GLU A 391 22.61 32.74 -39.84
C GLU A 391 21.97 31.39 -39.51
N ILE A 392 20.63 31.34 -39.36
CA ILE A 392 19.89 30.10 -39.14
C ILE A 392 19.89 29.24 -40.42
N GLU A 393 19.66 29.82 -41.60
CA GLU A 393 19.76 29.09 -42.87
C GLU A 393 21.18 28.52 -43.10
N GLN A 394 22.23 29.28 -42.77
CA GLN A 394 23.61 28.77 -42.85
C GLN A 394 23.90 27.66 -41.83
N ALA A 395 23.33 27.75 -40.63
CA ALA A 395 23.45 26.71 -39.61
C ALA A 395 22.72 25.41 -40.00
N GLU A 396 21.55 25.51 -40.65
CA GLU A 396 20.78 24.34 -41.12
C GLU A 396 21.45 23.63 -42.31
N VAL A 397 22.11 24.37 -43.20
CA VAL A 397 22.93 23.78 -44.28
C VAL A 397 24.14 23.03 -43.69
N GLY A 398 24.83 23.63 -42.71
CA GLY A 398 25.95 22.97 -42.02
C GLY A 398 25.52 21.73 -41.21
N LEU A 399 24.33 21.75 -40.62
CA LEU A 399 23.77 20.61 -39.90
C LEU A 399 23.40 19.46 -40.85
N SER A 400 22.88 19.78 -42.04
CA SER A 400 22.57 18.79 -43.08
C SER A 400 23.83 18.17 -43.70
N GLU A 401 24.90 18.96 -43.87
CA GLU A 401 26.21 18.45 -44.28
C GLU A 401 26.81 17.52 -43.22
N LEU A 402 26.74 17.89 -41.94
CA LEU A 402 27.15 17.04 -40.81
C LEU A 402 26.33 15.75 -40.71
N GLU A 403 25.01 15.82 -40.93
CA GLU A 403 24.14 14.65 -40.93
C GLU A 403 24.45 13.70 -42.10
N SER A 404 24.85 14.24 -43.26
CA SER A 404 25.31 13.46 -44.41
C SER A 404 26.67 12.80 -44.19
N ILE A 405 27.55 13.44 -43.40
CA ILE A 405 28.86 12.88 -43.00
C ILE A 405 28.66 11.75 -41.99
N VAL A 406 27.77 11.93 -41.01
CA VAL A 406 27.43 10.92 -39.99
C VAL A 406 26.71 9.71 -40.61
N LYS A 407 25.78 9.92 -41.55
CA LYS A 407 25.09 8.81 -42.27
C LYS A 407 25.99 8.03 -43.23
N LYS A 408 27.12 8.59 -43.67
CA LYS A 408 28.15 7.85 -44.43
C LYS A 408 29.17 7.14 -43.53
N GLN A 409 29.11 7.35 -42.21
CA GLN A 409 30.08 6.83 -41.24
C GLN A 409 29.60 5.56 -40.53
N ASP A 410 29.03 4.61 -41.27
CA ASP A 410 28.93 3.21 -40.82
C ASP A 410 30.28 2.50 -41.02
N SER A 411 31.34 3.15 -40.54
CA SER A 411 32.73 2.89 -40.89
C SER A 411 33.55 2.42 -39.69
N SER A 412 33.07 1.36 -39.05
CA SER A 412 33.93 0.50 -38.22
C SER A 412 35.09 -0.08 -39.04
N GLN A 413 34.92 -0.27 -40.36
CA GLN A 413 35.98 -0.69 -41.28
C GLN A 413 37.06 0.38 -41.56
N TYR A 414 36.69 1.66 -41.67
CA TYR A 414 37.66 2.76 -41.92
C TYR A 414 38.58 3.00 -40.72
N LEU A 415 38.02 2.98 -39.50
CA LEU A 415 38.79 3.11 -38.27
C LEU A 415 39.72 1.91 -38.05
N ILE A 416 39.27 0.68 -38.35
CA ILE A 416 40.11 -0.52 -38.29
C ILE A 416 41.27 -0.43 -39.31
N GLN A 417 41.02 0.05 -40.53
CA GLN A 417 42.05 0.20 -41.55
C GLN A 417 43.09 1.28 -41.18
N LYS A 418 42.65 2.42 -40.63
CA LYS A 418 43.56 3.47 -40.15
C LYS A 418 44.41 3.04 -38.94
N ILE A 419 43.84 2.24 -38.04
CA ILE A 419 44.57 1.68 -36.90
C ILE A 419 45.60 0.63 -37.37
N GLN A 420 45.25 -0.21 -38.36
CA GLN A 420 46.19 -1.16 -38.95
C GLN A 420 47.33 -0.49 -39.73
N GLU A 421 47.05 0.60 -40.46
CA GLU A 421 48.09 1.41 -41.11
C GLU A 421 49.02 2.07 -40.08
N ALA A 422 48.47 2.66 -39.02
CA ALA A 422 49.27 3.30 -37.97
C ALA A 422 50.14 2.31 -37.17
N LEU A 423 49.72 1.05 -37.04
CA LEU A 423 50.49 0.00 -36.39
C LEU A 423 51.61 -0.57 -37.29
N LYS A 424 51.43 -0.58 -38.62
CA LYS A 424 52.50 -0.98 -39.57
C LYS A 424 53.65 0.02 -39.63
N TYR A 425 53.40 1.31 -39.40
CA TYR A 425 54.45 2.34 -39.36
C TYR A 425 55.22 2.42 -38.03
N LYS A 426 54.89 1.58 -37.03
CA LYS A 426 55.57 1.55 -35.73
C LYS A 426 56.48 0.34 -35.49
N GLN A 427 56.66 -0.53 -36.49
CA GLN A 427 57.61 -1.66 -36.44
C GLN A 427 58.54 -1.73 -37.67
N GLY A 428 58.86 -0.59 -38.28
CA GLY A 428 59.90 -0.45 -39.32
C GLY A 428 61.00 0.47 -38.87
#